data_AF-A0A5C3F534-F1
#
_entry.id   AF-A0A5C3F534-F1
#
_cell.length_a   1.000
_cell.length_b   1.000
_cell.length_c   1.000
_cell.angle_alpha   90.00
_cell.angle_beta   90.00
_cell.angle_gamma   90.00
#
_symmetry.space_group_name_H-M   'P 1'
#
loop_
_entity.id
_entity.type
_entity.pdbx_description
1 polymer ?
#
loop_
_entity_poly.entity_id
_entity_poly.type
_entity_poly.pdbx_seq_one_letter_code
_entity_poly.pdbx_strand_id
1 'polypeptide(L)'
;MSTSPQAGPSAASPIRKRHHLDPHEQQARALEKLLAHPERQVHIPAPPREKSIRPPREIQKNVVGSSAGAGSGEFHVYKHARRREYERIKLMEDGANKIMQAEEFARQHAAKVMQDEAKTDKNRAKREKKKLAALKARAAAKGQNPDKVKLHDGPGRGDGARAGRRDSNDGDDDDGEASKRRRIHNEETGGILFRKKGDDDDEEEEGDGESSRGEEGEPRDA
;
A
#
# COMPACT_ATOMS: atom_id res chain seq x y z
N MET A 1 -70.67 19.76 -34.87
CA MET A 1 -70.13 18.39 -34.73
C MET A 1 -68.68 18.41 -35.17
N SER A 2 -67.72 18.27 -34.25
CA SER A 2 -66.29 18.20 -34.55
C SER A 2 -65.70 16.97 -33.85
N THR A 3 -65.22 16.01 -34.63
CA THR A 3 -64.68 14.73 -34.18
C THR A 3 -63.22 14.88 -33.75
N SER A 4 -62.90 14.51 -32.51
CA SER A 4 -61.51 14.37 -32.01
C SER A 4 -60.78 13.22 -32.69
N PRO A 5 -59.45 13.33 -32.95
CA PRO A 5 -58.68 12.22 -33.47
C PRO A 5 -58.30 11.26 -32.32
N GLN A 6 -58.55 9.98 -32.55
CA GLN A 6 -58.28 8.88 -31.63
C GLN A 6 -56.79 8.48 -31.72
N ALA A 7 -56.08 8.45 -30.59
CA ALA A 7 -54.70 7.99 -30.53
C ALA A 7 -54.61 6.48 -30.80
N GLY A 8 -53.82 6.09 -31.80
CA GLY A 8 -53.56 4.69 -32.14
C GLY A 8 -52.68 3.95 -31.11
N PRO A 9 -52.66 2.61 -31.11
CA PRO A 9 -51.94 1.83 -30.11
C PRO A 9 -50.43 2.01 -30.27
N SER A 10 -49.79 2.54 -29.23
CA SER A 10 -48.33 2.62 -29.12
C SER A 10 -47.72 1.22 -29.26
N ALA A 11 -47.10 0.93 -30.40
CA ALA A 11 -46.31 -0.28 -30.60
C ALA A 11 -45.21 -0.33 -29.54
N ALA A 12 -45.34 -1.22 -28.56
CA ALA A 12 -44.35 -1.44 -27.53
C ALA A 12 -43.02 -1.85 -28.21
N SER A 13 -42.03 -0.96 -28.17
CA SER A 13 -40.68 -1.30 -28.64
C SER A 13 -40.18 -2.52 -27.87
N PRO A 14 -39.63 -3.55 -28.55
CA PRO A 14 -39.17 -4.75 -27.88
C PRO A 14 -38.05 -4.38 -26.89
N ILE A 15 -38.27 -4.70 -25.61
CA ILE A 15 -37.29 -4.52 -24.54
C ILE A 15 -36.08 -5.37 -24.92
N ARG A 16 -35.02 -4.73 -25.44
CA ARG A 16 -33.78 -5.43 -25.79
C ARG A 16 -33.20 -6.00 -24.50
N LYS A 17 -33.15 -7.32 -24.41
CA LYS A 17 -32.46 -8.01 -23.31
C LYS A 17 -31.00 -7.57 -23.35
N ARG A 18 -30.59 -6.79 -22.35
CA ARG A 18 -29.18 -6.39 -22.20
C ARG A 18 -28.44 -7.65 -21.76
N HIS A 19 -27.59 -8.20 -22.64
CA HIS A 19 -26.69 -9.27 -22.24
C HIS A 19 -25.75 -8.73 -21.16
N HIS A 20 -25.49 -9.54 -20.13
CA HIS A 20 -24.41 -9.26 -19.19
C HIS A 20 -23.12 -9.35 -19.97
N LEU A 21 -22.51 -8.18 -20.19
CA LEU A 21 -21.24 -8.09 -20.90
C LEU A 21 -20.17 -8.84 -20.12
N ASP A 22 -19.36 -9.60 -20.84
CA ASP A 22 -18.12 -10.17 -20.32
C ASP A 22 -17.19 -9.05 -19.82
N PRO A 23 -16.34 -9.27 -18.78
CA PRO A 23 -15.45 -8.22 -18.28
C PRO A 23 -14.56 -7.59 -19.37
N HIS A 24 -14.13 -8.39 -20.36
CA HIS A 24 -13.37 -7.88 -21.51
C HIS A 24 -14.22 -6.98 -22.40
N GLU A 25 -15.49 -7.32 -22.64
CA GLU A 25 -16.41 -6.49 -23.43
C GLU A 25 -16.71 -5.15 -22.73
N GLN A 26 -16.83 -5.15 -21.39
CA GLN A 26 -17.02 -3.92 -20.62
C GLN A 26 -15.81 -2.99 -20.72
N GLN A 27 -14.60 -3.54 -20.62
CA GLN A 27 -13.36 -2.79 -20.80
C GLN A 27 -13.23 -2.27 -22.23
N ALA A 28 -13.51 -3.10 -23.24
CA ALA A 28 -13.46 -2.70 -24.64
C ALA A 28 -14.40 -1.53 -24.93
N ARG A 29 -15.64 -1.55 -24.42
CA ARG A 29 -16.57 -0.41 -24.55
C ARG A 29 -16.11 0.84 -23.84
N ALA A 30 -15.49 0.71 -22.66
CA ALA A 30 -14.93 1.85 -21.95
C ALA A 30 -13.75 2.46 -22.73
N LEU A 31 -12.89 1.63 -23.33
CA LEU A 31 -11.78 2.04 -24.18
C LEU A 31 -12.27 2.70 -25.48
N GLU A 32 -13.24 2.11 -26.17
CA GLU A 32 -13.85 2.68 -27.38
C GLU A 32 -14.39 4.09 -27.11
N LYS A 33 -15.08 4.27 -25.98
CA LYS A 33 -15.58 5.59 -25.55
C LYS A 33 -14.47 6.58 -25.23
N LEU A 34 -13.35 6.13 -24.66
CA LEU A 34 -12.21 6.98 -24.34
C LEU A 34 -11.45 7.40 -25.61
N LEU A 35 -11.26 6.45 -26.54
CA LEU A 35 -10.55 6.65 -27.80
C LEU A 35 -11.36 7.42 -28.84
N ALA A 36 -12.68 7.51 -28.70
CA ALA A 36 -13.51 8.38 -29.54
C ALA A 36 -13.11 9.86 -29.45
N HIS A 37 -12.54 10.29 -28.30
CA HIS A 37 -12.09 11.66 -28.07
C HIS A 37 -10.73 11.67 -27.34
N PRO A 38 -9.62 11.39 -28.05
CA PRO A 38 -8.30 11.27 -27.42
C PRO A 38 -7.79 12.59 -26.83
N GLU A 39 -8.26 13.74 -27.33
CA GLU A 39 -7.92 15.08 -26.83
C GLU A 39 -8.55 15.40 -25.46
N ARG A 40 -9.53 14.63 -25.01
CA ARG A 40 -10.21 14.89 -23.73
C ARG A 40 -9.37 14.36 -22.58
N GLN A 41 -8.92 15.25 -21.70
CA GLN A 41 -8.21 14.85 -20.48
C GLN A 41 -9.03 13.84 -19.66
N VAL A 42 -8.38 12.72 -19.31
CA VAL A 42 -8.99 11.66 -18.51
C VAL A 42 -9.03 12.09 -17.05
N HIS A 43 -10.23 12.17 -16.46
CA HIS A 43 -10.38 12.46 -15.03
C HIS A 43 -10.23 11.18 -14.20
N ILE A 44 -9.11 11.06 -13.49
CA ILE A 44 -8.93 10.03 -12.47
C ILE A 44 -9.44 10.60 -11.14
N PRO A 45 -10.45 9.98 -10.51
CA PRO A 45 -10.98 10.48 -9.25
C PRO A 45 -9.92 10.39 -8.16
N ALA A 46 -9.81 11.45 -7.35
CA ALA A 46 -9.00 11.44 -6.14
C ALA A 46 -9.53 10.39 -5.14
N PRO A 47 -8.68 9.88 -4.23
CA PRO A 47 -9.12 8.95 -3.19
C PRO A 47 -10.28 9.53 -2.37
N PRO A 48 -11.20 8.68 -1.87
CA PRO A 48 -12.30 9.13 -1.02
C PRO A 48 -11.78 9.92 0.18
N ARG A 49 -12.31 11.11 0.39
CA ARG A 49 -11.97 11.94 1.55
C ARG A 49 -12.58 11.35 2.82
N GLU A 50 -11.86 11.46 3.92
CA GLU A 50 -12.41 11.11 5.22
C GLU A 50 -13.60 12.01 5.57
N LYS A 51 -14.61 11.44 6.22
CA LYS A 51 -15.78 12.18 6.66
C LYS A 51 -15.30 13.16 7.74
N SER A 52 -15.47 14.46 7.53
CA SER A 52 -15.20 15.50 8.52
C SER A 52 -16.46 16.30 8.80
N ILE A 53 -16.59 16.79 10.02
CA ILE A 53 -17.67 17.70 10.40
C ILE A 53 -17.18 19.12 10.27
N ARG A 54 -18.05 20.01 9.79
CA ARG A 54 -17.71 21.42 9.65
C ARG A 54 -17.34 21.99 11.02
N PRO A 55 -16.28 22.80 11.12
CA PRO A 55 -15.89 23.40 12.38
C PRO A 55 -17.05 24.25 12.94
N PRO A 56 -17.20 24.31 14.28
CA PRO A 56 -18.14 25.22 14.91
C PRO A 56 -17.90 26.66 14.46
N ARG A 57 -18.97 27.45 14.37
CA ARG A 57 -18.85 28.89 14.06
C ARG A 57 -18.32 29.61 15.30
N GLU A 58 -17.28 30.43 15.12
CA GLU A 58 -16.64 31.18 16.22
C GLU A 58 -17.57 32.22 16.85
N ILE A 59 -18.26 33.02 16.03
CA ILE A 59 -19.19 34.05 16.51
C ILE A 59 -20.61 33.74 16.03
N GLN A 60 -21.51 33.56 16.99
CA GLN A 60 -22.94 33.44 16.73
C GLN A 60 -23.56 34.84 16.77
N LYS A 61 -24.07 35.31 15.64
CA LYS A 61 -24.60 36.68 15.50
C LYS A 61 -26.00 36.86 16.11
N ASN A 62 -26.73 35.77 16.37
CA ASN A 62 -28.15 35.78 16.74
C ASN A 62 -28.39 35.11 18.10
N VAL A 63 -27.57 35.44 19.09
CA VAL A 63 -27.75 34.93 20.46
C VAL A 63 -28.81 35.78 21.16
N VAL A 64 -29.95 35.16 21.48
CA VAL A 64 -30.98 35.79 22.32
C VAL A 64 -30.49 35.88 23.76
N GLY A 65 -30.87 36.93 24.49
CA GLY A 65 -30.40 37.17 25.86
C GLY A 65 -30.72 36.01 26.81
N SER A 66 -29.89 35.82 27.84
CA SER A 66 -29.97 34.64 28.74
C SER A 66 -31.30 34.51 29.50
N SER A 67 -32.05 35.60 29.66
CA SER A 67 -33.37 35.62 30.30
C SER A 67 -34.53 35.65 29.31
N ALA A 68 -34.26 35.60 28.00
CA ALA A 68 -35.32 35.54 27.00
C ALA A 68 -36.00 34.16 27.04
N GLY A 69 -37.33 34.13 26.86
CA GLY A 69 -38.09 32.88 26.82
C GLY A 69 -37.78 32.02 25.60
N ALA A 70 -38.21 30.75 25.63
CA ALA A 70 -38.01 29.83 24.52
C ALA A 70 -38.77 30.30 23.26
N GLY A 71 -38.02 30.70 22.23
CA GLY A 71 -38.57 31.05 20.93
C GLY A 71 -39.00 29.82 20.12
N SER A 72 -39.89 30.01 19.14
CA SER A 72 -40.38 28.92 18.27
C SER A 72 -39.29 28.23 17.44
N GLY A 73 -38.18 28.93 17.17
CA GLY A 73 -37.02 28.39 16.44
C GLY A 73 -36.03 27.61 17.28
N GLU A 74 -36.10 27.69 18.62
CA GLU A 74 -35.08 27.14 19.52
C GLU A 74 -35.02 25.61 19.45
N PHE A 75 -36.18 24.96 19.26
CA PHE A 75 -36.23 23.51 19.06
C PHE A 75 -35.40 23.04 17.86
N HIS A 76 -35.45 23.78 16.75
CA HIS A 76 -34.67 23.42 15.56
C HIS A 76 -33.18 23.70 15.75
N VAL A 77 -32.83 24.79 16.43
CA VAL A 77 -31.43 25.07 16.81
C VAL A 77 -30.86 23.90 17.62
N TYR A 78 -31.58 23.46 18.65
CA TYR A 78 -31.20 22.31 19.47
C TYR A 78 -31.08 21.02 18.66
N LYS A 79 -32.08 20.71 17.82
CA LYS A 79 -32.09 19.52 16.97
C LYS A 79 -30.86 19.45 16.05
N HIS A 80 -30.50 20.57 15.44
CA HIS A 80 -29.31 20.65 14.58
C HIS A 80 -28.01 20.57 15.36
N ALA A 81 -27.92 21.26 16.51
CA ALA A 81 -26.74 21.20 17.38
C ALA A 81 -26.51 19.79 17.93
N ARG A 82 -27.55 19.13 18.46
CA ARG A 82 -27.48 17.76 18.97
C ARG A 82 -27.07 16.77 17.88
N ARG A 83 -27.61 16.89 16.67
CA ARG A 83 -27.22 16.02 15.54
C ARG A 83 -25.74 16.19 15.18
N ARG A 84 -25.26 17.43 15.08
CA ARG A 84 -23.83 17.71 14.80
C ARG A 84 -22.93 17.14 15.90
N GLU A 85 -23.36 17.24 17.15
CA GLU A 85 -22.59 16.73 18.28
C GLU A 85 -22.52 15.20 18.30
N TYR A 86 -23.62 14.51 18.03
CA TYR A 86 -23.61 13.05 17.90
C TYR A 86 -22.76 12.58 16.72
N GLU A 87 -22.82 13.27 15.58
CA GLU A 87 -21.93 13.00 14.46
C GLU A 87 -20.46 13.18 14.87
N ARG A 88 -20.15 14.21 15.68
CA ARG A 88 -18.79 14.53 16.14
C ARG A 88 -18.24 13.48 17.08
N ILE A 89 -19.03 13.09 18.08
CA ILE A 89 -18.68 12.03 19.01
C ILE A 89 -18.47 10.72 18.25
N LYS A 90 -19.40 10.36 17.36
CA LYS A 90 -19.29 9.15 16.54
C LYS A 90 -18.03 9.13 15.69
N LEU A 91 -17.68 10.24 15.05
CA LEU A 91 -16.46 10.35 14.23
C LEU A 91 -15.20 10.17 15.08
N MET A 92 -15.18 10.74 16.29
CA MET A 92 -14.09 10.60 17.23
C MET A 92 -13.94 9.15 17.71
N GLU A 93 -15.04 8.49 18.08
CA GLU A 93 -15.09 7.07 18.46
C GLU A 93 -14.65 6.16 17.31
N ASP A 94 -15.19 6.37 16.10
CA ASP A 94 -14.80 5.63 14.90
C ASP A 94 -13.30 5.81 14.59
N GLY A 95 -12.75 7.01 14.80
CA GLY A 95 -11.33 7.31 14.66
C GLY A 95 -10.47 6.56 15.67
N ALA A 96 -10.83 6.62 16.95
CA ALA A 96 -10.14 5.90 18.02
C ALA A 96 -10.14 4.37 17.78
N ASN A 97 -11.30 3.81 17.41
CA ASN A 97 -11.44 2.40 17.10
C ASN A 97 -10.56 1.97 15.91
N LYS A 98 -10.47 2.80 14.85
CA LYS A 98 -9.59 2.52 13.70
C LYS A 98 -8.11 2.54 14.09
N ILE A 99 -7.69 3.48 14.93
CA ILE A 99 -6.31 3.56 15.41
C ILE A 99 -5.97 2.32 16.22
N MET A 100 -6.82 1.94 17.19
CA MET A 100 -6.63 0.72 17.97
C MET A 100 -6.54 -0.53 17.09
N GLN A 101 -7.46 -0.69 16.15
CA GLN A 101 -7.45 -1.83 15.22
C GLN A 101 -6.20 -1.86 14.34
N ALA A 102 -5.74 -0.70 13.87
CA ALA A 102 -4.53 -0.61 13.05
C ALA A 102 -3.27 -0.96 13.87
N GLU A 103 -3.17 -0.49 15.11
CA GLU A 103 -2.08 -0.83 16.03
C GLU A 103 -2.06 -2.33 16.37
N GLU A 104 -3.22 -2.90 16.69
CA GLU A 104 -3.37 -4.33 16.93
C GLU A 104 -2.97 -5.16 15.71
N PHE A 105 -3.43 -4.75 14.52
CA PHE A 105 -3.08 -5.41 13.27
C PHE A 105 -1.57 -5.32 13.00
N ALA A 106 -0.97 -4.14 13.16
CA ALA A 106 0.46 -3.94 12.97
C ALA A 106 1.29 -4.79 13.93
N ARG A 107 0.89 -4.86 15.20
CA ARG A 107 1.54 -5.71 16.22
C ARG A 107 1.43 -7.19 15.87
N GLN A 108 0.24 -7.66 15.49
CA GLN A 108 0.04 -9.06 15.09
C GLN A 108 0.82 -9.41 13.82
N HIS A 109 0.85 -8.50 12.85
CA HIS A 109 1.61 -8.67 11.62
C HIS A 109 3.11 -8.75 11.91
N ALA A 110 3.65 -7.83 12.70
CA ALA A 110 5.05 -7.84 13.09
C ALA A 110 5.43 -9.13 13.83
N ALA A 111 4.59 -9.60 14.75
CA ALA A 111 4.82 -10.87 15.44
C ALA A 111 4.87 -12.07 14.48
N LYS A 112 3.97 -12.13 13.50
CA LYS A 112 3.96 -13.18 12.48
C LYS A 112 5.20 -13.12 11.59
N VAL A 113 5.57 -11.93 11.13
CA VAL A 113 6.78 -11.73 10.33
C VAL A 113 8.03 -12.19 11.09
N MET A 114 8.18 -11.81 12.36
CA MET A 114 9.31 -12.27 13.18
C MET A 114 9.34 -13.80 13.36
N GLN A 115 8.18 -14.45 13.52
CA GLN A 115 8.11 -15.90 13.63
C GLN A 115 8.50 -16.58 12.31
N ASP A 116 8.04 -16.06 11.19
CA ASP A 116 8.37 -16.57 9.87
C ASP A 116 9.86 -16.36 9.55
N GLU A 117 10.40 -15.17 9.83
CA GLU A 117 11.83 -14.85 9.70
C GLU A 117 12.67 -15.80 10.55
N ALA A 118 12.36 -15.98 11.83
CA ALA A 118 13.08 -16.91 12.71
C ALA A 118 13.06 -18.37 12.20
N LYS A 119 11.93 -18.83 11.63
CA LYS A 119 11.85 -20.16 11.00
C LYS A 119 12.69 -20.23 9.73
N THR A 120 12.62 -19.19 8.88
CA THR A 120 13.38 -19.14 7.63
C THR A 120 14.88 -19.04 7.86
N ASP A 121 15.34 -18.28 8.86
CA ASP A 121 16.74 -18.13 9.22
C ASP A 121 17.32 -19.42 9.78
N LYS A 122 16.59 -20.12 10.67
CA LYS A 122 16.98 -21.45 11.14
C LYS A 122 17.16 -22.42 9.97
N ASN A 123 16.22 -22.40 9.02
CA ASN A 123 16.28 -23.27 7.84
C ASN A 123 17.38 -22.86 6.85
N ARG A 124 17.61 -21.56 6.68
CA ARG A 124 18.68 -21.00 5.86
C ARG A 124 20.05 -21.39 6.42
N ALA A 125 20.28 -21.20 7.72
CA ALA A 125 21.50 -21.61 8.41
C ALA A 125 21.75 -23.13 8.29
N LYS A 126 20.70 -23.96 8.41
CA LYS A 126 20.81 -25.42 8.17
C LYS A 126 21.23 -25.74 6.73
N ARG A 127 20.70 -25.04 5.73
CA ARG A 127 21.05 -25.22 4.31
C ARG A 127 22.47 -24.73 4.02
N GLU A 128 22.89 -23.59 4.58
CA GLU A 128 24.24 -23.05 4.43
C GLU A 128 25.30 -23.97 5.03
N LYS A 129 25.06 -24.49 6.24
CA LYS A 129 25.94 -25.51 6.84
C LYS A 129 26.08 -26.75 5.96
N LYS A 130 24.98 -27.25 5.38
CA LYS A 130 25.01 -28.39 4.44
C LYS A 130 25.74 -28.05 3.14
N LYS A 131 25.53 -26.86 2.57
CA LYS A 131 26.25 -26.38 1.38
C LYS A 131 27.75 -26.28 1.64
N LEU A 132 28.15 -25.68 2.77
CA LEU A 132 29.55 -25.60 3.19
C LEU A 132 30.17 -26.98 3.37
N ALA A 133 29.48 -27.92 4.04
CA ALA A 133 29.97 -29.29 4.21
C ALA A 133 30.14 -30.01 2.85
N ALA A 134 29.18 -29.86 1.93
CA ALA A 134 29.27 -30.43 0.59
C ALA A 134 30.41 -29.83 -0.24
N LEU A 135 30.63 -28.51 -0.15
CA LEU A 135 31.75 -27.83 -0.80
C LEU A 135 33.10 -28.29 -0.23
N LYS A 136 33.22 -28.43 1.09
CA LYS A 136 34.43 -28.97 1.75
C LYS A 136 34.71 -30.41 1.32
N ALA A 137 33.69 -31.27 1.27
CA ALA A 137 33.84 -32.65 0.79
C ALA A 137 34.29 -32.70 -0.68
N ARG A 138 33.74 -31.85 -1.54
CA ARG A 138 34.17 -31.72 -2.94
C ARG A 138 35.60 -31.20 -3.08
N ALA A 139 36.02 -30.24 -2.24
CA ALA A 139 37.39 -29.72 -2.24
C ALA A 139 38.40 -30.80 -1.82
N ALA A 140 38.10 -31.55 -0.75
CA ALA A 140 38.91 -32.67 -0.31
C ALA A 140 39.07 -33.76 -1.40
N ALA A 141 37.98 -34.10 -2.10
CA ALA A 141 38.01 -35.05 -3.22
C ALA A 141 38.84 -34.55 -4.42
N LYS A 142 38.99 -33.23 -4.59
CA LYS A 142 39.82 -32.61 -5.63
C LYS A 142 41.25 -32.31 -5.17
N GLY A 143 41.66 -32.75 -3.98
CA GLY A 143 42.98 -32.47 -3.40
C GLY A 143 43.20 -30.99 -3.02
N GLN A 144 42.13 -30.19 -2.95
CA GLN A 144 42.19 -28.80 -2.52
C GLN A 144 42.03 -28.70 -1.00
N ASN A 145 42.67 -27.69 -0.41
CA ASN A 145 42.71 -27.51 1.05
C ASN A 145 41.31 -27.13 1.60
N PRO A 146 40.63 -28.00 2.39
CA PRO A 146 39.22 -27.84 2.76
C PRO A 146 38.95 -26.65 3.69
N ASP A 147 39.97 -26.16 4.40
CA ASP A 147 39.83 -25.04 5.35
C ASP A 147 39.76 -23.67 4.67
N LYS A 148 40.14 -23.56 3.39
CA LYS A 148 40.04 -22.30 2.63
C LYS A 148 38.70 -22.09 1.92
N VAL A 149 37.76 -23.04 2.03
CA VAL A 149 36.48 -22.99 1.31
C VAL A 149 35.47 -22.12 2.06
N LYS A 150 35.18 -20.93 1.52
CA LYS A 150 34.13 -20.01 2.02
C LYS A 150 32.89 -20.07 1.15
N LEU A 151 31.72 -19.80 1.73
CA LEU A 151 30.50 -19.59 0.98
C LEU A 151 30.61 -18.23 0.29
N HIS A 152 30.42 -18.18 -1.02
CA HIS A 152 30.31 -16.93 -1.78
C HIS A 152 28.83 -16.75 -2.17
N ASP A 153 28.26 -15.60 -1.82
CA ASP A 153 26.95 -15.16 -2.30
C ASP A 153 27.10 -14.63 -3.72
N GLY A 154 27.26 -15.55 -4.67
CA GLY A 154 27.18 -15.25 -6.09
C GLY A 154 26.01 -16.02 -6.70
N PRO A 155 25.28 -15.46 -7.68
CA PRO A 155 24.31 -16.21 -8.47
C PRO A 155 25.06 -17.17 -9.41
N GLY A 156 25.72 -18.17 -8.83
CA GLY A 156 26.43 -19.21 -9.55
C GLY A 156 25.43 -20.22 -10.08
N ARG A 157 25.07 -20.07 -11.36
CA ARG A 157 24.51 -21.18 -12.16
C ARG A 157 25.50 -22.35 -12.08
N GLY A 158 25.07 -23.48 -11.53
CA GLY A 158 25.92 -24.64 -11.34
C GLY A 158 25.12 -25.93 -11.40
N ASP A 159 25.34 -26.65 -12.50
CA ASP A 159 24.72 -27.91 -12.91
C ASP A 159 24.56 -29.00 -11.84
N GLY A 160 23.39 -29.63 -11.89
CA GLY A 160 23.14 -31.07 -11.75
C GLY A 160 23.85 -31.88 -10.67
N ALA A 161 23.12 -32.24 -9.60
CA ALA A 161 23.18 -33.59 -9.02
C ALA A 161 21.93 -33.85 -8.17
N ARG A 162 20.92 -34.50 -8.77
CA ARG A 162 19.90 -35.24 -8.02
C ARG A 162 20.59 -36.43 -7.34
N ALA A 163 20.98 -36.29 -6.07
CA ALA A 163 21.30 -37.43 -5.21
C ALA A 163 20.07 -37.70 -4.33
N GLY A 164 19.44 -38.85 -4.56
CA GLY A 164 18.25 -39.27 -3.85
C GLY A 164 18.52 -39.91 -2.49
N ARG A 165 17.48 -39.77 -1.66
CA ARG A 165 16.96 -40.65 -0.59
C ARG A 165 17.63 -40.70 0.80
N ARG A 166 16.73 -40.40 1.78
CA ARG A 166 16.49 -41.05 3.10
C ARG A 166 17.58 -40.79 4.14
N ASP A 167 17.35 -40.58 5.43
CA ASP A 167 16.22 -40.79 6.35
C ASP A 167 16.54 -39.98 7.62
N SER A 168 15.54 -39.37 8.27
CA SER A 168 15.53 -38.98 9.69
C SER A 168 14.19 -38.32 9.99
N ASN A 169 13.28 -39.18 10.41
CA ASN A 169 12.12 -38.91 11.25
C ASN A 169 12.41 -37.83 12.31
N ASP A 170 11.61 -36.76 12.33
CA ASP A 170 11.34 -35.98 13.53
C ASP A 170 9.92 -35.45 13.39
N GLY A 171 9.01 -36.13 14.06
CA GLY A 171 7.59 -35.80 14.11
C GLY A 171 7.33 -34.80 15.22
N ASP A 172 6.55 -33.79 14.89
CA ASP A 172 5.64 -33.16 15.84
C ASP A 172 4.41 -32.73 15.03
N ASP A 173 3.27 -33.28 15.43
CA ASP A 173 1.92 -33.03 14.95
C ASP A 173 1.52 -31.55 15.16
N ASP A 174 0.78 -30.96 14.22
CA ASP A 174 -0.42 -30.13 14.49
C ASP A 174 -1.07 -29.64 13.17
N ASP A 175 -2.23 -30.22 12.89
CA ASP A 175 -3.45 -29.71 12.22
C ASP A 175 -3.44 -28.59 11.16
N GLY A 176 -4.18 -28.85 10.07
CA GLY A 176 -4.78 -27.80 9.24
C GLY A 176 -4.74 -28.05 7.73
N GLU A 177 -5.71 -28.80 7.22
CA GLU A 177 -6.05 -28.87 5.81
C GLU A 177 -6.40 -27.47 5.26
N ALA A 178 -5.50 -26.86 4.46
CA ALA A 178 -5.85 -25.71 3.63
C ALA A 178 -4.94 -25.59 2.40
N SER A 179 -5.42 -26.15 1.29
CA SER A 179 -5.28 -25.62 -0.08
C SER A 179 -3.90 -25.14 -0.53
N LYS A 180 -3.15 -26.04 -1.18
CA LYS A 180 -2.06 -25.72 -2.13
C LYS A 180 -2.58 -24.88 -3.30
N ARG A 181 -2.67 -23.56 -3.13
CA ARG A 181 -2.64 -22.59 -4.23
C ARG A 181 -1.20 -22.09 -4.36
N ARG A 182 -0.50 -22.56 -5.39
CA ARG A 182 0.84 -22.08 -5.76
C ARG A 182 0.74 -20.59 -6.12
N ARG A 183 1.26 -19.69 -5.27
CA ARG A 183 1.56 -18.31 -5.68
C ARG A 183 2.79 -18.36 -6.59
N ILE A 184 2.61 -17.99 -7.84
CA ILE A 184 3.72 -17.69 -8.75
C ILE A 184 4.13 -16.26 -8.40
N HIS A 185 5.19 -16.09 -7.60
CA HIS A 185 5.84 -14.80 -7.41
C HIS A 185 6.93 -14.71 -8.47
N ASN A 186 6.76 -13.82 -9.44
CA ASN A 186 7.77 -13.52 -10.46
C ASN A 186 8.72 -12.47 -9.87
N GLU A 187 9.94 -12.88 -9.54
CA GLU A 187 10.98 -12.04 -8.90
C GLU A 187 11.83 -11.26 -9.93
N GLU A 188 11.43 -11.20 -11.20
CA GLU A 188 12.18 -10.52 -12.29
C GLU A 188 11.78 -9.07 -12.55
N THR A 189 11.14 -8.39 -11.60
CA THR A 189 11.00 -6.92 -11.65
C THR A 189 11.43 -6.29 -10.34
N GLY A 190 12.70 -6.52 -9.98
CA GLY A 190 13.44 -5.60 -9.12
C GLY A 190 13.36 -4.18 -9.71
N GLY A 191 12.95 -3.23 -8.88
CA GLY A 191 12.53 -1.89 -9.27
C GLY A 191 13.47 -1.21 -10.26
N ILE A 192 12.95 -0.90 -11.45
CA ILE A 192 13.57 0.02 -12.38
C ILE A 192 13.35 1.43 -11.82
N LEU A 193 14.35 1.98 -11.13
CA LEU A 193 14.41 3.41 -10.84
C LEU A 193 14.64 4.16 -12.15
N PHE A 194 13.64 4.89 -12.62
CA PHE A 194 13.77 5.82 -13.73
C PHE A 194 14.60 7.03 -13.27
N ARG A 195 15.88 7.08 -13.65
CA ARG A 195 16.63 8.34 -13.66
C ARG A 195 16.01 9.24 -14.72
N LYS A 196 15.57 10.44 -14.30
CA LYS A 196 15.02 11.45 -15.20
C LYS A 196 16.16 11.96 -16.08
N LYS A 197 16.01 11.79 -17.40
CA LYS A 197 16.94 12.31 -18.40
C LYS A 197 16.99 13.84 -18.29
N GLY A 198 18.12 14.38 -17.80
CA GLY A 198 18.33 15.83 -17.71
C GLY A 198 19.41 16.33 -16.75
N ASP A 199 20.02 15.49 -15.90
CA ASP A 199 21.03 15.96 -14.92
C ASP A 199 22.41 15.35 -15.16
N ASP A 200 22.96 15.57 -16.37
CA ASP A 200 24.40 15.49 -16.65
C ASP A 200 24.76 16.78 -17.44
N ASP A 201 25.93 17.35 -17.17
CA ASP A 201 26.51 18.67 -17.58
C ASP A 201 26.35 19.74 -16.46
N ASP A 202 27.38 20.26 -15.76
CA ASP A 202 28.77 20.54 -16.12
C ASP A 202 29.74 20.40 -14.92
N GLU A 203 30.91 19.83 -15.21
CA GLU A 203 32.15 20.01 -14.43
C GLU A 203 32.83 21.34 -14.85
N GLU A 204 33.58 21.91 -13.89
CA GLU A 204 34.67 22.89 -14.01
C GLU A 204 34.36 24.40 -13.97
N GLU A 205 34.71 25.05 -12.85
CA GLU A 205 35.72 26.11 -12.89
C GLU A 205 36.50 26.16 -11.56
N GLU A 206 37.83 26.20 -11.70
CA GLU A 206 38.82 26.25 -10.63
C GLU A 206 38.86 27.60 -9.89
N GLY A 207 39.35 27.58 -8.66
CA GLY A 207 39.56 28.75 -7.80
C GLY A 207 40.39 28.41 -6.56
N ASP A 208 41.63 27.99 -6.79
CA ASP A 208 42.81 28.22 -5.93
C ASP A 208 42.95 29.72 -5.58
N GLY A 209 43.44 30.19 -4.43
CA GLY A 209 44.07 29.63 -3.25
C GLY A 209 44.43 30.80 -2.29
N GLU A 210 45.09 30.46 -1.18
CA GLU A 210 45.85 31.34 -0.25
C GLU A 210 45.20 31.81 1.09
N SER A 211 45.52 30.98 2.08
CA SER A 211 45.92 31.22 3.48
C SER A 211 46.25 32.64 4.00
N SER A 212 45.80 32.93 5.24
CA SER A 212 46.62 33.37 6.41
C SER A 212 45.67 33.72 7.58
N ARG A 213 45.68 33.02 8.72
CA ARG A 213 46.53 33.22 9.93
C ARG A 213 46.24 34.53 10.70
N GLY A 214 45.84 34.40 11.98
CA GLY A 214 45.76 35.46 13.00
C GLY A 214 44.53 35.26 13.93
N GLU A 215 44.63 34.74 15.16
CA GLU A 215 44.99 35.48 16.42
C GLU A 215 43.99 36.65 16.63
N GLU A 216 43.12 36.78 17.65
CA GLU A 216 43.26 36.87 19.13
C GLU A 216 41.82 36.95 19.73
N GLY A 217 41.53 36.48 20.96
CA GLY A 217 41.23 37.31 22.17
C GLY A 217 40.04 38.29 21.99
N GLU A 218 38.93 38.31 22.72
CA GLU A 218 38.59 38.12 24.14
C GLU A 218 37.04 38.21 24.31
N PRO A 219 36.46 37.86 25.49
CA PRO A 219 35.02 37.90 25.76
C PRO A 219 34.56 39.27 26.29
N ARG A 220 33.27 39.62 26.15
CA ARG A 220 32.63 40.70 26.90
C ARG A 220 31.21 40.37 27.35
N ASP A 221 31.01 40.58 28.63
CA ASP A 221 29.81 40.45 29.44
C ASP A 221 28.63 41.34 29.00
N ALA A 222 27.41 40.83 29.17
CA ALA A 222 26.34 41.36 30.03
C ALA A 222 25.08 40.47 29.93
#